data_AF-A0A940M0S4-F1
#
_entry.id   AF-A0A940M0S4-F1
#
_cell.length_a   1.000
_cell.length_b   1.000
_cell.length_c   1.000
_cell.angle_alpha   90.00
_cell.angle_beta   90.00
_cell.angle_gamma   90.00
#
_symmetry.space_group_name_H-M   'P 1'
#
loop_
_entity.id
_entity.type
_entity.pdbx_description
1 polymer ?
#
loop_
_entity_poly.entity_id
_entity_poly.type
_entity_poly.pdbx_seq_one_letter_code
_entity_poly.pdbx_strand_id
1 'polypeptide(L)' 'LDYIKPDVVHVLADGRIVETGGPELALELEQHGYAWLKDRVPPEKVA' A
#
# COMPACT_ATOMS: atom_id res chain seq x y z
N LEU A 1 -0.44 -15.24 -1.48
CA LEU A 1 -1.91 -15.14 -1.23
C LEU A 1 -2.60 -16.51 -1.16
N ASP A 2 -1.83 -17.60 -1.11
CA ASP A 2 -2.33 -18.94 -1.43
C ASP A 2 -2.96 -19.67 -0.22
N TYR A 3 -2.94 -19.01 0.94
CA TYR A 3 -3.49 -19.55 2.19
C TYR A 3 -4.66 -18.71 2.74
N ILE A 4 -4.63 -17.39 2.54
CA ILE A 4 -5.71 -16.47 2.93
C ILE A 4 -5.79 -15.39 1.85
N LYS A 5 -6.95 -15.30 1.21
CA LYS A 5 -7.27 -14.25 0.24
C LYS A 5 -7.95 -13.10 0.99
N PRO A 6 -7.34 -11.90 1.08
CA PRO A 6 -7.99 -10.75 1.67
C PRO A 6 -9.10 -10.25 0.73
N ASP A 7 -10.20 -9.79 1.31
CA ASP A 7 -11.25 -9.08 0.56
C ASP A 7 -10.82 -7.64 0.24
N VAL A 8 -10.10 -7.02 1.17
CA VAL A 8 -9.60 -5.65 1.06
C VAL A 8 -8.18 -5.58 1.62
N VAL A 9 -7.34 -4.80 0.95
CA VAL A 9 -5.96 -4.48 1.34
C VAL A 9 -5.86 -2.97 1.52
N HIS A 10 -5.33 -2.54 2.66
CA HIS A 10 -5.01 -1.13 2.92
C HIS A 10 -3.51 -0.98 3.11
N VAL A 11 -2.90 0.00 2.43
CA VAL A 11 -1.48 0.32 2.62
C VAL A 11 -1.36 1.53 3.53
N LEU A 12 -0.67 1.33 4.65
CA LEU A 12 -0.42 2.37 5.64
C LEU A 12 1.00 2.92 5.48
N ALA A 13 1.12 4.24 5.39
CA ALA A 13 2.38 4.98 5.41
C ALA A 13 2.18 6.28 6.18
N ASP A 14 3.16 6.67 7.01
CA ASP A 14 3.14 7.89 7.83
C ASP A 14 1.82 8.08 8.62
N GLY A 15 1.34 6.99 9.21
CA GLY A 15 0.13 6.97 10.02
C GLY A 15 -1.18 7.18 9.23
N ARG A 16 -1.16 7.10 7.89
CA ARG A 16 -2.32 7.28 7.03
C ARG A 16 -2.45 6.16 6.01
N ILE A 17 -3.69 5.85 5.62
CA ILE A 17 -3.95 4.96 4.49
C ILE A 17 -3.65 5.74 3.22
N VAL A 18 -2.69 5.27 2.44
CA VAL A 18 -2.26 5.90 1.18
C VAL A 18 -2.78 5.15 -0.04
N GLU A 19 -3.20 3.90 0.14
CA GLU A 19 -3.85 3.12 -0.92
C GLU A 19 -4.82 2.09 -0.36
N THR A 20 -5.87 1.77 -1.12
CA THR A 20 -6.87 0.74 -0.79
C THR A 20 -7.28 -0.01 -2.05
N GLY A 21 -7.22 -1.34 -2.01
CA GLY A 21 -7.57 -2.17 -3.16
C GLY A 21 -7.96 -3.58 -2.75
N GLY A 22 -8.16 -4.45 -3.74
CA GLY A 22 -8.37 -5.87 -3.52
C GLY A 22 -7.05 -6.64 -3.35
N PRO A 23 -7.10 -7.98 -3.38
CA PRO A 23 -5.90 -8.83 -3.25
C PRO A 23 -4.80 -8.54 -4.29
N GLU A 24 -5.15 -8.03 -5.47
CA GLU A 24 -4.22 -7.59 -6.50
C GLU A 24 -3.22 -6.54 -6.00
N LEU A 25 -3.63 -5.68 -5.07
CA LEU A 25 -2.75 -4.67 -4.48
C LEU A 25 -1.60 -5.32 -3.71
N ALA A 26 -1.85 -6.44 -3.02
CA ALA A 26 -0.79 -7.19 -2.35
C ALA A 26 0.21 -7.80 -3.35
N LEU A 27 -0.28 -8.28 -4.50
CA LEU A 27 0.58 -8.82 -5.56
C LEU A 27 1.46 -7.73 -6.19
N GLU A 28 0.90 -6.53 -6.43
CA GLU A 28 1.66 -5.40 -6.95
C GLU A 28 2.76 -4.95 -5.97
N LEU A 29 2.48 -4.97 -4.68
CA LEU A 29 3.48 -4.69 -3.64
C LEU A 29 4.61 -5.73 -3.61
N GLU A 30 4.28 -7.02 -3.77
CA GLU A 30 5.29 -8.08 -3.85
C GLU A 30 6.19 -7.93 -5.09
N GLN A 31 5.64 -7.48 -6.22
CA GLN A 31 6.37 -7.36 -7.49
C GLN A 31 7.20 -6.09 -7.61
N HIS A 32 6.65 -4.94 -7.20
CA HIS A 32 7.25 -3.63 -7.42
C HIS A 32 7.79 -2.98 -6.13
N GLY A 33 7.54 -3.59 -4.97
CA GLY A 33 7.79 -2.97 -3.68
C GLY A 33 6.94 -1.72 -3.46
N TYR A 34 7.35 -0.89 -2.50
CA TYR A 34 6.60 0.32 -2.09
C TYR A 34 6.94 1.57 -2.90
N ALA A 35 7.84 1.50 -3.89
CA ALA A 35 8.42 2.69 -4.53
C ALA A 35 7.39 3.55 -5.27
N TRP A 36 6.40 2.93 -5.90
CA TRP A 36 5.34 3.60 -6.66
C TRP A 36 4.29 4.28 -5.77
N LEU A 37 4.29 3.98 -4.46
CA LEU A 37 3.42 4.63 -3.48
C LEU A 37 4.00 5.92 -2.91
N LYS A 38 5.28 6.24 -3.16
CA LYS A 38 5.95 7.43 -2.62
C LYS A 38 5.20 8.73 -2.93
N ASP A 39 4.61 8.82 -4.12
CA ASP A 39 3.86 10.01 -4.55
C ASP A 39 2.45 10.09 -3.91
N ARG A 40 1.97 8.99 -3.32
CA ARG A 40 0.67 8.90 -2.62
C ARG A 40 0.82 9.14 -1.12
N VAL A 41 2.05 9.09 -0.60
CA VAL A 41 2.36 9.54 0.75
C VAL A 41 2.38 11.07 0.74
N PRO A 42 1.50 11.75 1.50
CA PRO A 42 1.59 13.20 1.63
C PRO A 42 2.97 13.54 2.17
N PRO A 43 3.71 14.51 1.61
CA PRO A 43 4.99 14.90 2.17
C PRO A 43 4.74 15.28 3.63
N GLU A 44 5.32 14.51 4.56
CA GLU A 44 5.26 14.84 5.96
C GLU A 44 5.82 16.26 6.12
N LYS A 45 5.20 17.05 7.02
CA LYS A 45 5.66 18.41 7.32
C LYS A 45 7.12 18.31 7.75
N VAL A 46 8.03 18.68 6.86
CA VAL A 46 9.41 18.98 7.21
C VAL A 46 9.30 20.12 8.23
N ALA A 47 9.51 19.78 9.50
CA ALA A 47 9.68 20.76 10.56
C ALA A 47 11.04 21.45 10.41
#